data_AF-A0A6P7FDA6-F1
#
_entry.id   AF-A0A6P7FDA6-F1
#
_cell.length_a   1.000
_cell.length_b   1.000
_cell.length_c   1.000
_cell.angle_alpha   90.00
_cell.angle_beta   90.00
_cell.angle_gamma   90.00
#
_symmetry.space_group_name_H-M   'P 1'
#
loop_
_entity.id
_entity.type
_entity.pdbx_description
1 polymer ?
#
loop_
_entity_poly.entity_id
_entity_poly.type
_entity_poly.pdbx_seq_one_letter_code
_entity_poly.pdbx_strand_id
1 'polypeptide(L)'
;MLSLTLIVLFVFVQPIVSKQCLIIEDLVDEELWNYFAGFWCYYYTSDLVWRYEYIITAISFNNETYYVYALNVNGSALLLDFKDEASMAYIKNQFPSDAAYRFYLACNQDSVNCCQDEMDEDNIRYSESYCPVIWDSWTCFPQTKVNTTAKMPCSSQYYGADSDICTLESQKKCIWNNATQLAEWVQSTDYSTCSTVPLYKRRYNFHVISLSVCIVFCLPAIVIFLSFEKLRKTIRVVLHRNLLIAICIRCMLTIISKELIYLDALREESYHTMENNGVVCRALTFLESSAVNGIYGCMLLDAFYLHKVIVRAFAKEVKMKYIYTVLVALTFTFSTAWAASMASINAKLCWLSSNNLQWIMDGYRIAILFINTVLLGDIIRVMVLKIKHGTTTEQTMAAFRATIFLIPLFGLHIILTANKIVYDKSCTAEDVYEYVRYTMEGLQGIVVSIIFCYANKEVQGEIKNMYRKLCIYLNQRFDWHLGENYDKRRATTATFVQDNYN
;
A
#
# COMPACT_ATOMS: atom_id res chain seq x y z
N MET A 1 -64.19 57.84 -33.72
CA MET A 1 -63.74 56.67 -34.51
C MET A 1 -62.34 56.32 -34.06
N LEU A 2 -62.22 55.33 -33.16
CA LEU A 2 -60.94 54.74 -32.76
C LEU A 2 -60.43 53.89 -33.93
N SER A 3 -59.17 54.08 -34.33
CA SER A 3 -58.47 53.18 -35.24
C SER A 3 -57.40 52.44 -34.44
N LEU A 4 -57.62 51.14 -34.23
CA LEU A 4 -56.69 50.19 -33.64
C LEU A 4 -55.65 49.81 -34.71
N THR A 5 -54.38 50.09 -34.45
CA THR A 5 -53.23 49.54 -35.19
C THR A 5 -52.97 48.11 -34.73
N LEU A 6 -53.16 47.13 -35.63
CA LEU A 6 -52.78 45.73 -35.43
C LEU A 6 -51.31 45.56 -35.81
N ILE A 7 -50.45 45.30 -34.83
CA ILE A 7 -49.04 44.93 -35.03
C ILE A 7 -49.00 43.41 -35.21
N VAL A 8 -48.64 42.95 -36.41
CA VAL A 8 -48.36 41.52 -36.68
C VAL A 8 -46.92 41.23 -36.26
N LEU A 9 -46.77 40.59 -35.10
CA LEU A 9 -45.50 39.99 -34.65
C LEU A 9 -45.30 38.67 -35.41
N PHE A 10 -44.42 38.68 -36.41
CA PHE A 10 -43.84 37.45 -36.95
C PHE A 10 -42.88 36.87 -35.90
N VAL A 11 -43.35 35.87 -35.14
CA VAL A 11 -42.47 35.00 -34.36
C VAL A 11 -41.81 34.04 -35.34
N PHE A 12 -40.52 34.27 -35.62
CA PHE A 12 -39.67 33.23 -36.19
C PHE A 12 -39.54 32.12 -35.16
N VAL A 13 -40.29 31.03 -35.35
CA VAL A 13 -40.04 29.75 -34.70
C VAL A 13 -38.74 29.23 -35.30
N GLN A 14 -37.63 29.39 -34.58
CA GLN A 14 -36.40 28.63 -34.85
C GLN A 14 -36.77 27.14 -34.71
N PRO A 15 -36.34 26.26 -35.65
CA PRO A 15 -36.51 24.83 -35.44
C PRO A 15 -35.74 24.46 -34.17
N ILE A 16 -36.37 23.68 -33.29
CA ILE A 16 -35.72 23.10 -32.11
C ILE A 16 -34.67 22.13 -32.66
N VAL A 17 -33.41 22.56 -32.73
CA VAL A 17 -32.29 21.67 -33.06
C VAL A 17 -32.10 20.78 -31.84
N SER A 18 -32.34 19.48 -32.00
CA SER A 18 -32.04 18.48 -30.96
C SER A 18 -30.55 18.53 -30.63
N LYS A 19 -30.21 18.52 -29.34
CA LYS A 19 -28.82 18.44 -28.91
C LYS A 19 -28.23 17.12 -29.42
N GLN A 20 -27.03 17.20 -29.99
CA GLN A 20 -26.28 16.03 -30.45
C GLN A 20 -25.07 15.79 -29.55
N CYS A 21 -24.72 14.52 -29.38
CA CYS A 21 -23.60 14.08 -28.56
C CYS A 21 -22.76 13.05 -29.32
N LEU A 22 -21.45 13.08 -29.13
CA LEU A 22 -20.51 12.21 -29.84
C LEU A 22 -20.12 11.01 -28.96
N ILE A 23 -20.48 9.81 -29.39
CA ILE A 23 -20.10 8.55 -28.73
C ILE A 23 -19.26 7.71 -29.67
N ILE A 24 -18.01 7.42 -29.29
CA ILE A 24 -17.03 6.76 -30.14
C ILE A 24 -16.86 7.51 -31.47
N GLU A 25 -17.50 7.05 -32.55
CA GLU A 25 -17.46 7.69 -33.87
C GLU A 25 -18.85 8.12 -34.36
N ASP A 26 -19.89 7.89 -33.56
CA ASP A 26 -21.28 8.14 -33.89
C ASP A 26 -21.78 9.45 -33.28
N LEU A 27 -22.32 10.34 -34.11
CA LEU A 27 -23.04 11.53 -33.68
C LEU A 27 -24.51 11.16 -33.46
N VAL A 28 -24.97 11.27 -32.22
CA VAL A 28 -26.28 10.75 -31.78
C VAL A 28 -27.10 11.87 -31.16
N ASP A 29 -28.39 11.94 -31.50
CA ASP A 29 -29.33 12.84 -30.84
C ASP A 29 -29.51 12.48 -29.35
N GLU A 30 -29.56 13.47 -28.47
CA GLU A 30 -29.68 13.28 -27.01
C GLU A 30 -30.90 12.42 -26.63
N GLU A 31 -31.97 12.47 -27.43
CA GLU A 31 -33.19 11.67 -27.23
C GLU A 31 -32.96 10.17 -27.43
N LEU A 32 -31.96 9.79 -28.23
CA LEU A 32 -31.56 8.40 -28.49
C LEU A 32 -30.33 7.96 -27.68
N TRP A 33 -29.70 8.89 -26.95
CA TRP A 33 -28.44 8.66 -26.23
C TRP A 33 -28.49 7.45 -25.30
N ASN A 34 -29.61 7.22 -24.63
CA ASN A 34 -29.83 6.11 -23.72
C ASN A 34 -29.61 4.74 -24.37
N TYR A 35 -30.03 4.54 -25.63
CA TYR A 35 -29.86 3.28 -26.33
C TYR A 35 -28.40 3.03 -26.71
N PHE A 36 -27.72 4.06 -27.23
CA PHE A 36 -26.31 3.97 -27.65
C PHE A 36 -25.36 3.83 -26.47
N ALA A 37 -25.45 4.75 -25.50
CA ALA A 37 -24.62 4.71 -24.31
C ALA A 37 -24.90 3.45 -23.48
N GLY A 38 -26.17 3.04 -23.35
CA GLY A 38 -26.55 1.79 -22.69
C GLY A 38 -25.93 0.57 -23.36
N PHE A 39 -25.96 0.50 -24.70
CA PHE A 39 -25.31 -0.58 -25.43
C PHE A 39 -23.80 -0.64 -25.17
N TRP A 40 -23.11 0.47 -25.36
CA TRP A 40 -21.65 0.48 -25.23
C TRP A 40 -21.18 0.30 -23.78
N CYS A 41 -21.91 0.87 -22.81
CA CYS A 41 -21.66 0.61 -21.39
C CYS A 41 -21.85 -0.88 -21.07
N TYR A 42 -22.88 -1.55 -21.60
CA TYR A 42 -23.03 -2.99 -21.42
C TYR A 42 -21.89 -3.77 -22.07
N TYR A 43 -21.58 -3.44 -23.32
CA TYR A 43 -20.56 -4.13 -24.12
C TYR A 43 -19.20 -4.12 -23.43
N TYR A 44 -18.82 -3.00 -22.82
CA TYR A 44 -17.54 -2.86 -22.13
C TYR A 44 -17.59 -3.08 -20.60
N THR A 45 -18.73 -3.49 -20.02
CA THR A 45 -18.82 -3.82 -18.59
C THR A 45 -18.56 -5.32 -18.36
N SER A 46 -17.32 -5.67 -18.01
CA SER A 46 -16.86 -7.02 -17.61
C SER A 46 -17.06 -8.14 -18.66
N ASP A 47 -16.85 -9.42 -18.29
CA ASP A 47 -16.91 -10.63 -19.15
C ASP A 47 -18.24 -10.87 -19.91
N LEU A 48 -19.15 -9.89 -19.90
CA LEU A 48 -20.42 -9.88 -20.62
C LEU A 48 -20.26 -9.82 -22.16
N VAL A 49 -19.08 -9.44 -22.65
CA VAL A 49 -18.73 -9.38 -24.09
C VAL A 49 -19.13 -10.65 -24.85
N TRP A 50 -19.16 -11.80 -24.18
CA TRP A 50 -19.42 -13.11 -24.79
C TRP A 50 -20.77 -13.74 -24.43
N ARG A 51 -21.63 -13.06 -23.66
CA ARG A 51 -22.87 -13.69 -23.14
C ARG A 51 -24.01 -13.69 -24.17
N TYR A 52 -24.11 -12.63 -24.98
CA TYR A 52 -25.15 -12.47 -25.99
C TYR A 52 -24.56 -11.86 -27.26
N GLU A 53 -25.02 -12.32 -28.42
CA GLU A 53 -24.73 -11.65 -29.68
C GLU A 53 -25.49 -10.32 -29.75
N TYR A 54 -24.89 -9.31 -30.37
CA TYR A 54 -25.58 -8.06 -30.65
C TYR A 54 -26.27 -8.13 -32.01
N ILE A 55 -27.39 -7.42 -32.14
CA ILE A 55 -28.14 -7.24 -33.37
C ILE A 55 -28.46 -5.76 -33.56
N ILE A 56 -28.67 -5.37 -34.81
CA ILE A 56 -29.12 -4.02 -35.15
C ILE A 56 -30.63 -4.08 -35.34
N THR A 57 -31.37 -3.26 -34.59
CA THR A 57 -32.83 -3.15 -34.69
C THR A 57 -33.22 -1.72 -35.02
N ALA A 58 -34.39 -1.56 -35.62
CA ALA A 58 -34.96 -0.26 -35.93
C ALA A 58 -35.87 0.21 -34.78
N ILE A 59 -35.76 1.48 -34.41
CA ILE A 59 -36.70 2.18 -33.54
C ILE A 59 -37.29 3.36 -34.29
N SER A 60 -38.58 3.61 -34.10
CA SER A 60 -39.26 4.75 -34.71
C SER A 60 -39.39 5.87 -33.69
N PHE A 61 -38.82 7.02 -34.00
CA PHE A 61 -38.86 8.20 -33.14
C PHE A 61 -39.10 9.45 -34.02
N ASN A 62 -40.02 10.32 -33.62
CA ASN A 62 -40.42 11.51 -34.41
C ASN A 62 -40.75 11.25 -35.91
N ASN A 63 -41.39 10.11 -36.23
CA ASN A 63 -41.66 9.62 -37.60
C ASN A 63 -40.42 9.31 -38.46
N GLU A 64 -39.23 9.31 -37.87
CA GLU A 64 -38.01 8.80 -38.48
C GLU A 64 -37.65 7.42 -37.90
N THR A 65 -36.93 6.63 -38.69
CA THR A 65 -36.49 5.30 -38.29
C THR A 65 -34.99 5.34 -38.04
N TYR A 66 -34.58 5.03 -36.81
CA TYR A 66 -33.18 4.99 -36.40
C TYR A 66 -32.76 3.54 -36.14
N TYR A 67 -31.51 3.24 -36.44
CA TYR A 67 -30.92 1.94 -36.17
C TYR A 67 -30.12 1.99 -34.88
N VAL A 68 -30.44 1.09 -33.95
CA VAL A 68 -29.78 0.99 -32.64
C VAL A 68 -29.30 -0.42 -32.39
N TYR A 69 -28.26 -0.53 -31.57
CA TYR A 69 -27.73 -1.80 -31.13
C TYR A 69 -28.59 -2.38 -29.99
N ALA A 70 -28.89 -3.67 -30.09
CA ALA A 70 -29.67 -4.42 -29.11
C ALA A 70 -29.00 -5.77 -28.82
N LEU A 71 -29.27 -6.33 -27.65
CA LEU A 71 -28.82 -7.68 -27.30
C LEU A 71 -29.81 -8.71 -27.84
N ASN A 72 -29.31 -9.79 -28.45
CA ASN A 72 -30.13 -10.93 -28.82
C ASN A 72 -30.29 -11.87 -27.62
N VAL A 73 -31.42 -11.74 -26.93
CA VAL A 73 -31.76 -12.59 -25.78
C VAL A 73 -32.84 -13.58 -26.23
N ASN A 74 -32.44 -14.85 -26.41
CA ASN A 74 -33.35 -15.93 -26.84
C ASN A 74 -34.14 -15.63 -28.13
N GLY A 75 -33.54 -14.93 -29.10
CA GLY A 75 -34.17 -14.57 -30.37
C GLY A 75 -35.00 -13.27 -30.32
N SER A 76 -35.04 -12.58 -29.18
CA SER A 76 -35.69 -11.27 -29.03
C SER A 76 -34.65 -10.16 -28.92
N ALA A 77 -34.92 -9.01 -29.54
CA ALA A 77 -34.10 -7.81 -29.39
C ALA A 77 -34.39 -7.13 -28.05
N LEU A 78 -33.40 -7.13 -27.15
CA LEU A 78 -33.43 -6.34 -25.92
C LEU A 78 -32.72 -5.01 -26.16
N LEU A 79 -33.49 -3.92 -26.13
CA LEU A 79 -32.97 -2.56 -26.13
C LEU A 79 -32.43 -2.22 -24.74
N LEU A 80 -31.23 -1.64 -24.70
CA LEU A 80 -30.58 -1.23 -23.45
C LEU A 80 -30.99 0.20 -23.08
N ASP A 81 -32.28 0.39 -22.86
CA ASP A 81 -32.85 1.66 -22.41
C ASP A 81 -32.68 1.79 -20.89
N PHE A 82 -31.76 2.65 -20.45
CA PHE A 82 -31.56 2.91 -19.02
C PHE A 82 -32.45 4.03 -18.44
N LYS A 83 -33.27 4.70 -19.26
CA LYS A 83 -34.27 5.67 -18.81
C LYS A 83 -35.59 4.98 -18.44
N ASP A 84 -35.90 3.86 -19.07
CA ASP A 84 -37.10 3.06 -18.78
C ASP A 84 -36.91 2.10 -17.60
N GLU A 85 -37.78 2.23 -16.58
CA GLU A 85 -37.70 1.44 -15.34
C GLU A 85 -38.00 -0.05 -15.59
N ALA A 86 -38.93 -0.36 -16.51
CA ALA A 86 -39.27 -1.74 -16.85
C ALA A 86 -38.11 -2.43 -17.58
N SER A 87 -37.47 -1.74 -18.53
CA SER A 87 -36.26 -2.20 -19.22
C SER A 87 -35.13 -2.44 -18.23
N MET A 88 -34.90 -1.53 -17.29
CA MET A 88 -33.84 -1.67 -16.28
C MET A 88 -34.00 -2.89 -15.37
N ALA A 89 -35.24 -3.24 -14.98
CA ALA A 89 -35.52 -4.45 -14.22
C ALA A 89 -35.13 -5.72 -15.01
N TYR A 90 -35.38 -5.74 -16.33
CA TYR A 90 -35.01 -6.86 -17.20
C TYR A 90 -33.49 -6.91 -17.45
N ILE A 91 -32.86 -5.75 -17.68
CA ILE A 91 -31.42 -5.61 -17.89
C ILE A 91 -30.65 -6.12 -16.68
N LYS A 92 -31.08 -5.76 -15.46
CA LYS A 92 -30.44 -6.24 -14.22
C LYS A 92 -30.33 -7.76 -14.15
N ASN A 93 -31.35 -8.48 -14.61
CA ASN A 93 -31.37 -9.96 -14.59
C ASN A 93 -30.35 -10.58 -15.57
N GLN A 94 -29.80 -9.79 -16.50
CA GLN A 94 -28.79 -10.25 -17.45
C GLN A 94 -27.35 -10.15 -16.91
N PHE A 95 -27.15 -9.51 -15.75
CA PHE A 95 -25.82 -9.38 -15.14
C PHE A 95 -25.48 -10.60 -14.25
N PRO A 96 -24.22 -11.05 -14.23
CA PRO A 96 -23.79 -12.19 -13.40
C PRO A 96 -23.71 -11.85 -11.91
N SER A 97 -23.59 -10.56 -11.55
CA SER A 97 -23.51 -10.10 -10.17
C SER A 97 -24.09 -8.69 -10.02
N ASP A 98 -24.54 -8.37 -8.80
CA ASP A 98 -24.98 -7.01 -8.45
C ASP A 98 -23.83 -5.98 -8.60
N ALA A 99 -22.57 -6.40 -8.43
CA ALA A 99 -21.41 -5.53 -8.62
C ALA A 99 -21.24 -5.12 -10.10
N ALA A 100 -21.37 -6.07 -11.03
CA ALA A 100 -21.31 -5.80 -12.46
C ALA A 100 -22.45 -4.86 -12.90
N TYR A 101 -23.66 -5.06 -12.36
CA TYR A 101 -24.78 -4.15 -12.63
C TYR A 101 -24.55 -2.73 -12.10
N ARG A 102 -23.90 -2.57 -10.94
CA ARG A 102 -23.53 -1.24 -10.43
C ARG A 102 -22.53 -0.51 -11.32
N PHE A 103 -21.58 -1.22 -11.94
CA PHE A 103 -20.65 -0.62 -12.91
C PHE A 103 -21.36 -0.14 -14.17
N TYR A 104 -22.31 -0.93 -14.66
CA TYR A 104 -23.16 -0.53 -15.78
C TYR A 104 -23.93 0.76 -15.47
N LEU A 105 -24.54 0.84 -14.28
CA LEU A 105 -25.22 2.06 -13.82
C LEU A 105 -24.29 3.27 -13.75
N ALA A 106 -23.10 3.11 -13.17
CA ALA A 106 -22.11 4.18 -13.07
C ALA A 106 -21.69 4.69 -14.46
N CYS A 107 -21.43 3.78 -15.40
CA CYS A 107 -21.11 4.12 -16.78
C CYS A 107 -22.20 4.94 -17.47
N ASN A 108 -23.46 4.50 -17.35
CA ASN A 108 -24.58 5.21 -17.95
C ASN A 108 -24.69 6.62 -17.36
N GLN A 109 -24.53 6.76 -16.04
CA GLN A 109 -24.55 8.07 -15.40
C GLN A 109 -23.40 8.97 -15.90
N ASP A 110 -22.18 8.45 -15.97
CA ASP A 110 -21.01 9.18 -16.45
C ASP A 110 -21.19 9.60 -17.93
N SER A 111 -21.80 8.74 -18.75
CA SER A 111 -22.12 9.04 -20.15
C SER A 111 -23.13 10.18 -20.29
N VAL A 112 -24.14 10.23 -19.41
CA VAL A 112 -25.16 11.28 -19.41
C VAL A 112 -24.52 12.60 -19.00
N ASN A 113 -23.71 12.61 -17.94
CA ASN A 113 -22.99 13.80 -17.50
C ASN A 113 -22.07 14.31 -18.63
N CYS A 114 -21.36 13.43 -19.33
CA CYS A 114 -20.52 13.81 -20.47
C CYS A 114 -21.33 14.49 -21.59
N CYS A 115 -22.44 13.89 -22.01
CA CYS A 115 -23.30 14.45 -23.06
C CYS A 115 -23.99 15.76 -22.61
N GLN A 116 -24.42 15.87 -21.35
CA GLN A 116 -25.17 17.03 -20.87
C GLN A 116 -24.27 18.21 -20.51
N ASP A 117 -23.17 17.96 -19.81
CA ASP A 117 -22.36 19.00 -19.17
C ASP A 117 -21.12 19.38 -20.00
N GLU A 118 -20.54 18.43 -20.75
CA GLU A 118 -19.25 18.64 -21.45
C GLU A 118 -19.42 18.83 -22.97
N MET A 119 -20.49 18.31 -23.57
CA MET A 119 -20.72 18.40 -25.03
C MET A 119 -21.63 19.56 -25.42
N ASP A 120 -21.24 20.28 -26.48
CA ASP A 120 -22.00 21.33 -27.15
C ASP A 120 -21.82 21.27 -28.68
N GLU A 121 -22.58 22.08 -29.42
CA GLU A 121 -22.58 22.05 -30.89
C GLU A 121 -21.20 22.39 -31.50
N ASP A 122 -20.39 23.20 -30.82
CA ASP A 122 -19.10 23.68 -31.31
C ASP A 122 -17.98 22.67 -31.02
N ASN A 123 -18.09 21.91 -29.94
CA ASN A 123 -17.01 21.08 -29.41
C ASN A 123 -17.10 19.60 -29.80
N ILE A 124 -18.24 19.13 -30.34
CA ILE A 124 -18.44 17.76 -30.83
C ILE A 124 -18.02 17.55 -32.30
N ARG A 125 -17.72 18.63 -33.03
CA ARG A 125 -17.35 18.57 -34.45
C ARG A 125 -15.83 18.50 -34.62
N TYR A 126 -15.40 17.70 -35.60
CA TYR A 126 -13.99 17.62 -35.98
C TYR A 126 -13.50 18.97 -36.55
N SER A 127 -12.30 19.37 -36.16
CA SER A 127 -11.69 20.63 -36.60
C SER A 127 -10.23 20.43 -36.98
N GLU A 128 -9.61 21.42 -37.63
CA GLU A 128 -8.19 21.34 -37.98
C GLU A 128 -7.25 21.43 -36.77
N SER A 129 -7.72 22.03 -35.68
CA SER A 129 -6.88 22.39 -34.52
C SER A 129 -7.15 21.53 -33.29
N TYR A 130 -8.34 20.96 -33.17
CA TYR A 130 -8.81 20.25 -31.98
C TYR A 130 -9.59 18.99 -32.35
N CYS A 131 -9.31 17.91 -31.63
CA CYS A 131 -10.19 16.75 -31.58
C CYS A 131 -11.43 17.06 -30.73
N PRO A 132 -12.62 16.57 -31.12
CA PRO A 132 -13.87 16.89 -30.45
C PRO A 132 -13.99 16.28 -29.05
N VAL A 133 -14.91 16.79 -28.23
CA VAL A 133 -15.35 16.12 -27.01
C VAL A 133 -16.01 14.79 -27.40
N ILE A 134 -15.63 13.70 -26.73
CA ILE A 134 -16.05 12.35 -27.09
C ILE A 134 -16.29 11.52 -25.83
N TRP A 135 -17.39 10.78 -25.80
CA TRP A 135 -17.58 9.68 -24.86
C TRP A 135 -17.08 8.40 -25.51
N ASP A 136 -16.01 7.80 -25.00
CA ASP A 136 -15.44 6.59 -25.60
C ASP A 136 -16.00 5.29 -25.01
N SER A 137 -17.13 5.38 -24.32
CA SER A 137 -17.81 4.29 -23.59
C SER A 137 -17.28 3.99 -22.20
N TRP A 138 -16.15 4.57 -21.80
CA TRP A 138 -15.61 4.49 -20.44
C TRP A 138 -15.29 5.85 -19.86
N THR A 139 -14.79 6.78 -20.67
CA THR A 139 -14.31 8.08 -20.20
C THR A 139 -14.72 9.19 -21.17
N CYS A 140 -15.11 10.33 -20.59
CA CYS A 140 -15.39 11.54 -21.34
C CYS A 140 -14.07 12.27 -21.62
N PHE A 141 -13.64 12.34 -22.87
CA PHE A 141 -12.44 13.10 -23.23
C PHE A 141 -12.82 14.50 -23.68
N PRO A 142 -12.24 15.55 -23.08
CA PRO A 142 -12.53 16.92 -23.44
C PRO A 142 -11.88 17.29 -24.77
N GLN A 143 -12.31 18.42 -25.34
CA GLN A 143 -11.73 18.96 -26.56
C GLN A 143 -10.22 19.17 -26.37
N THR A 144 -9.43 18.59 -27.27
CA THR A 144 -7.98 18.48 -27.10
C THR A 144 -7.24 18.90 -28.35
N LYS A 145 -6.16 19.68 -28.16
CA LYS A 145 -5.39 20.22 -29.27
C LYS A 145 -4.67 19.13 -30.07
N VAL A 146 -4.58 19.31 -31.38
CA VAL A 146 -3.84 18.41 -32.27
C VAL A 146 -2.39 18.21 -31.81
N ASN A 147 -1.90 16.98 -31.93
CA ASN A 147 -0.58 16.53 -31.46
C ASN A 147 -0.37 16.60 -29.94
N THR A 148 -1.44 16.68 -29.15
CA THR A 148 -1.39 16.55 -27.69
C THR A 148 -2.19 15.34 -27.20
N THR A 149 -1.95 14.96 -25.94
CA THR A 149 -2.62 13.84 -25.29
C THR A 149 -3.52 14.36 -24.19
N ALA A 150 -4.78 13.96 -24.22
CA ALA A 150 -5.74 14.19 -23.15
C ALA A 150 -5.54 13.15 -22.05
N LYS A 151 -5.62 13.58 -20.80
CA LYS A 151 -5.56 12.71 -19.63
C LYS A 151 -6.79 12.92 -18.79
N MET A 152 -7.47 11.84 -18.46
CA MET A 152 -8.70 11.86 -17.68
C MET A 152 -8.63 10.84 -16.55
N PRO A 153 -9.26 11.10 -15.38
CA PRO A 153 -9.39 10.09 -14.35
C PRO A 153 -10.00 8.80 -14.93
N CYS A 154 -9.39 7.67 -14.59
CA CYS A 154 -9.88 6.37 -14.99
C CYS A 154 -11.32 6.14 -14.47
N SER A 155 -12.16 5.53 -15.30
CA SER A 155 -13.54 5.19 -14.96
C SER A 155 -13.61 4.37 -13.67
N SER A 156 -14.66 4.62 -12.88
CA SER A 156 -15.00 3.79 -11.73
C SER A 156 -15.24 2.32 -12.10
N GLN A 157 -15.55 2.02 -13.37
CA GLN A 157 -15.70 0.65 -13.86
C GLN A 157 -14.41 -0.17 -13.82
N TYR A 158 -13.24 0.49 -13.84
CA TYR A 158 -11.96 -0.18 -13.74
C TYR A 158 -11.66 -0.63 -12.29
N TYR A 159 -12.23 0.10 -11.31
CA TYR A 159 -12.00 -0.15 -9.89
C TYR A 159 -13.21 -0.83 -9.26
N GLY A 160 -13.01 -1.90 -8.48
CA GLY A 160 -13.95 -2.20 -7.40
C GLY A 160 -14.27 -0.89 -6.67
N ALA A 161 -15.54 -0.52 -6.54
CA ALA A 161 -16.03 0.79 -6.05
C ALA A 161 -15.59 1.19 -4.62
N ASP A 162 -14.59 0.50 -4.04
CA ASP A 162 -14.22 0.52 -2.64
C ASP A 162 -12.70 0.66 -2.40
N SER A 163 -11.92 1.08 -3.40
CA SER A 163 -10.47 1.20 -3.22
C SER A 163 -10.06 2.64 -2.91
N ASP A 164 -9.57 2.87 -1.68
CA ASP A 164 -8.86 4.06 -1.17
C ASP A 164 -7.53 4.35 -1.92
N ILE A 165 -7.49 4.09 -3.23
CA ILE A 165 -6.32 4.24 -4.11
C ILE A 165 -6.34 5.65 -4.71
N CYS A 166 -5.15 6.14 -5.02
CA CYS A 166 -4.94 7.34 -5.81
C CYS A 166 -5.71 7.38 -7.14
N THR A 167 -5.93 8.60 -7.65
CA THR A 167 -6.55 8.82 -8.96
C THR A 167 -5.56 8.44 -10.08
N LEU A 168 -5.85 7.34 -10.77
CA LEU A 168 -5.14 6.93 -11.98
C LEU A 168 -5.78 7.62 -13.20
N GLU A 169 -5.00 7.74 -14.28
CA GLU A 169 -5.41 8.48 -15.49
C GLU A 169 -5.42 7.58 -16.72
N SER A 170 -6.47 7.64 -17.53
CA SER A 170 -6.52 7.14 -18.91
C SER A 170 -6.00 8.21 -19.87
N GLN A 171 -5.48 7.77 -21.02
CA GLN A 171 -4.86 8.69 -21.98
C GLN A 171 -5.38 8.46 -23.40
N LYS A 172 -5.79 9.53 -24.08
CA LYS A 172 -6.18 9.49 -25.49
C LYS A 172 -5.40 10.53 -26.28
N LYS A 173 -4.83 10.12 -27.42
CA LYS A 173 -3.98 10.99 -28.24
C LYS A 173 -4.77 11.60 -29.38
N CYS A 174 -4.66 12.92 -29.52
CA CYS A 174 -5.19 13.66 -30.65
C CYS A 174 -4.09 13.82 -31.72
N ILE A 175 -4.34 13.38 -32.94
CA ILE A 175 -3.37 13.39 -34.04
C ILE A 175 -3.91 14.14 -35.26
N TRP A 176 -3.00 14.68 -36.06
CA TRP A 176 -3.36 15.22 -37.37
C TRP A 176 -3.47 14.09 -38.39
N ASN A 177 -4.62 13.97 -39.05
CA ASN A 177 -4.79 13.03 -40.14
C ASN A 177 -4.59 13.75 -41.49
N ASN A 178 -3.54 13.35 -42.23
CA ASN A 178 -3.21 13.92 -43.53
C ASN A 178 -4.26 13.64 -44.61
N ALA A 179 -5.04 12.55 -44.49
CA ALA A 179 -6.04 12.16 -45.48
C ALA A 179 -7.31 13.00 -45.38
N THR A 180 -7.79 13.24 -44.15
CA THR A 180 -9.02 14.00 -43.87
C THR A 180 -8.74 15.48 -43.65
N GLN A 181 -7.47 15.87 -43.43
CA GLN A 181 -7.06 17.22 -43.05
C GLN A 181 -7.75 17.71 -41.77
N LEU A 182 -8.00 16.79 -40.83
CA LEU A 182 -8.66 17.07 -39.56
C LEU A 182 -7.84 16.52 -38.39
N ALA A 183 -8.07 17.11 -37.21
CA ALA A 183 -7.59 16.57 -35.94
C ALA A 183 -8.52 15.44 -35.50
N GLU A 184 -7.97 14.24 -35.38
CA GLU A 184 -8.71 13.02 -35.07
C GLU A 184 -8.13 12.30 -33.85
N TRP A 185 -9.02 11.66 -33.09
CA TRP A 185 -8.60 10.79 -32.01
C TRP A 185 -7.98 9.52 -32.57
N VAL A 186 -6.93 9.04 -31.92
CA VAL A 186 -6.49 7.65 -32.12
C VAL A 186 -7.62 6.72 -31.64
N GLN A 187 -7.95 5.71 -32.45
CA GLN A 187 -9.06 4.78 -32.19
C GLN A 187 -8.95 4.12 -30.81
N SER A 188 -7.75 3.67 -30.43
CA SER A 188 -7.50 3.06 -29.13
C SER A 188 -7.17 4.10 -28.06
N THR A 189 -7.90 4.08 -26.95
CA THR A 189 -7.55 4.78 -25.71
C THR A 189 -6.57 3.93 -24.89
N ASP A 190 -5.54 4.55 -24.32
CA ASP A 190 -4.59 3.88 -23.43
C ASP A 190 -5.14 3.84 -21.99
N TYR A 191 -5.65 2.67 -21.62
CA TYR A 191 -6.11 2.33 -20.26
C TYR A 191 -5.07 1.50 -19.48
N SER A 192 -3.85 1.31 -19.99
CA SER A 192 -2.83 0.47 -19.33
C SER A 192 -2.45 1.00 -17.94
N THR A 193 -2.51 2.32 -17.76
CA THR A 193 -2.27 3.04 -16.51
C THR A 193 -3.41 2.95 -15.51
N CYS A 194 -4.60 2.54 -15.93
CA CYS A 194 -5.72 2.35 -15.01
C CYS A 194 -5.55 1.09 -14.15
N SER A 195 -4.65 0.17 -14.54
CA SER A 195 -4.35 -1.03 -13.76
C SER A 195 -3.66 -0.74 -12.43
N THR A 196 -4.25 -1.22 -11.34
CA THR A 196 -3.64 -1.18 -9.99
C THR A 196 -2.59 -2.29 -9.82
N VAL A 197 -2.65 -3.34 -10.62
CA VAL A 197 -1.73 -4.49 -10.59
C VAL A 197 -0.25 -4.05 -10.69
N PRO A 198 0.18 -3.27 -11.69
CA PRO A 198 1.58 -2.82 -11.79
C PRO A 198 2.01 -1.95 -10.61
N LEU A 199 1.10 -1.13 -10.06
CA LEU A 199 1.35 -0.27 -8.90
C LEU A 199 1.65 -1.12 -7.65
N TYR A 200 0.77 -2.07 -7.32
CA TYR A 200 0.96 -2.98 -6.19
C TYR A 200 2.20 -3.87 -6.37
N LYS A 201 2.44 -4.38 -7.57
CA LYS A 201 3.63 -5.16 -7.88
C LYS A 201 4.91 -4.37 -7.60
N ARG A 202 4.98 -3.11 -8.04
CA ARG A 202 6.14 -2.23 -7.78
C ARG A 202 6.32 -1.96 -6.28
N ARG A 203 5.23 -1.63 -5.57
CA ARG A 203 5.23 -1.39 -4.11
C ARG A 203 5.69 -2.62 -3.32
N TYR A 204 5.14 -3.80 -3.63
CA TYR A 204 5.48 -5.06 -2.95
C TYR A 204 6.90 -5.52 -3.25
N ASN A 205 7.38 -5.40 -4.49
CA ASN A 205 8.77 -5.70 -4.82
C ASN A 205 9.74 -4.83 -4.01
N PHE A 206 9.47 -3.52 -3.92
CA PHE A 206 10.29 -2.62 -3.10
C PHE A 206 10.26 -3.03 -1.63
N HIS A 207 9.08 -3.39 -1.10
CA HIS A 207 8.96 -3.86 0.27
C HIS A 207 9.81 -5.11 0.51
N VAL A 208 9.71 -6.14 -0.35
CA VAL A 208 10.51 -7.37 -0.26
C VAL A 208 12.02 -7.05 -0.27
N ILE A 209 12.48 -6.14 -1.13
CA ILE A 209 13.88 -5.71 -1.16
C ILE A 209 14.29 -5.06 0.17
N SER A 210 13.49 -4.12 0.68
CA SER A 210 13.74 -3.44 1.97
C SER A 210 13.88 -4.45 3.12
N LEU A 211 12.97 -5.43 3.20
CA LEU A 211 12.98 -6.45 4.24
C LEU A 211 14.15 -7.42 4.10
N SER A 212 14.52 -7.77 2.86
CA SER A 212 15.68 -8.63 2.59
C SER A 212 16.97 -7.97 3.05
N VAL A 213 17.14 -6.67 2.78
CA VAL A 213 18.29 -5.90 3.30
C VAL A 213 18.28 -5.91 4.83
N CYS A 214 17.13 -5.71 5.48
CA CYS A 214 17.02 -5.78 6.94
C CYS A 214 17.52 -7.13 7.50
N ILE A 215 17.13 -8.24 6.89
CA ILE A 215 17.56 -9.59 7.28
C ILE A 215 19.08 -9.77 7.18
N VAL A 216 19.71 -9.26 6.11
CA VAL A 216 21.17 -9.35 5.89
C VAL A 216 21.95 -8.69 7.03
N PHE A 217 21.44 -7.61 7.63
CA PHE A 217 22.04 -6.96 8.79
C PHE A 217 21.66 -7.63 10.12
N CYS A 218 20.41 -8.12 10.25
CA CYS A 218 19.95 -8.66 11.52
C CYS A 218 20.49 -10.08 11.80
N LEU A 219 20.56 -10.95 10.80
CA LEU A 219 20.99 -12.34 10.99
C LEU A 219 22.40 -12.49 11.57
N PRO A 220 23.44 -11.82 11.02
CA PRO A 220 24.78 -11.95 11.59
C PRO A 220 24.86 -11.37 13.00
N ALA A 221 24.12 -10.30 13.30
CA ALA A 221 24.04 -9.74 14.65
C ALA A 221 23.44 -10.73 15.66
N ILE A 222 22.37 -11.44 15.28
CA ILE A 222 21.77 -12.50 16.10
C ILE A 222 22.77 -13.63 16.33
N VAL A 223 23.46 -14.08 15.28
CA VAL A 223 24.50 -15.12 15.39
C VAL A 223 25.58 -14.69 16.37
N ILE A 224 26.11 -13.47 16.27
CA ILE A 224 27.11 -12.93 17.20
C ILE A 224 26.60 -12.97 18.65
N PHE A 225 25.38 -12.49 18.91
CA PHE A 225 24.81 -12.50 20.26
C PHE A 225 24.56 -13.91 20.82
N LEU A 226 24.37 -14.91 19.95
CA LEU A 226 24.24 -16.30 20.36
C LEU A 226 25.60 -16.98 20.55
N SER A 227 26.62 -16.68 19.74
CA SER A 227 27.93 -17.33 19.78
C SER A 227 28.72 -17.02 21.06
N PHE A 228 28.68 -15.78 21.56
CA PHE A 228 29.46 -15.38 22.72
C PHE A 228 28.69 -15.56 24.03
N GLU A 229 29.20 -16.41 24.93
CA GLU A 229 28.56 -16.71 26.22
C GLU A 229 28.31 -15.46 27.09
N LYS A 230 29.30 -14.55 27.13
CA LYS A 230 29.20 -13.29 27.87
C LYS A 230 28.03 -12.44 27.37
N LEU A 231 27.94 -12.25 26.05
CA LEU A 231 26.85 -11.50 25.41
C LEU A 231 25.50 -12.21 25.61
N ARG A 232 25.48 -13.54 25.54
CA ARG A 232 24.27 -14.37 25.70
C ARG A 232 23.64 -14.22 27.09
N LYS A 233 24.45 -13.99 28.12
CA LYS A 233 24.02 -13.90 29.53
C LYS A 233 23.69 -12.46 29.98
N THR A 234 24.22 -11.44 29.31
CA THR A 234 23.94 -10.04 29.64
C THR A 234 22.48 -9.69 29.33
N ILE A 235 21.70 -9.34 30.37
CA ILE A 235 20.25 -9.11 30.26
C ILE A 235 19.88 -8.05 29.20
N ARG A 236 20.62 -6.94 29.09
CA ARG A 236 20.39 -5.90 28.06
C ARG A 236 20.54 -6.46 26.64
N VAL A 237 21.58 -7.28 26.43
CA VAL A 237 21.85 -7.89 25.12
C VAL A 237 20.82 -8.96 24.79
N VAL A 238 20.36 -9.73 25.78
CA VAL A 238 19.25 -10.69 25.62
C VAL A 238 17.99 -10.00 25.10
N LEU A 239 17.69 -8.81 25.61
CA LEU A 239 16.50 -8.05 25.23
C LEU A 239 16.56 -7.60 23.77
N HIS A 240 17.66 -6.94 23.37
CA HIS A 240 17.89 -6.52 21.99
C HIS A 240 17.98 -7.69 21.01
N ARG A 241 18.56 -8.82 21.44
CA ARG A 241 18.59 -10.05 20.65
C ARG A 241 17.17 -10.56 20.39
N ASN A 242 16.32 -10.59 21.41
CA ASN A 242 14.93 -11.04 21.24
C ASN A 242 14.15 -10.11 20.30
N LEU A 243 14.37 -8.79 20.38
CA LEU A 243 13.81 -7.82 19.44
C LEU A 243 14.28 -8.11 17.99
N LEU A 244 15.58 -8.30 17.77
CA LEU A 244 16.13 -8.64 16.44
C LEU A 244 15.58 -9.97 15.90
N ILE A 245 15.40 -10.98 16.75
CA ILE A 245 14.79 -12.25 16.36
C ILE A 245 13.33 -12.03 15.92
N ALA A 246 12.55 -11.27 16.68
CA ALA A 246 11.17 -10.95 16.32
C ALA A 246 11.08 -10.19 14.99
N ILE A 247 11.98 -9.21 14.77
CA ILE A 247 12.10 -8.48 13.50
C ILE A 247 12.43 -9.44 12.35
N CYS A 248 13.40 -10.35 12.52
CA CYS A 248 13.75 -11.33 11.49
C CYS A 248 12.58 -12.25 11.14
N ILE A 249 11.90 -12.82 12.15
CA ILE A 249 10.74 -13.69 11.93
C ILE A 249 9.65 -12.94 11.15
N ARG A 250 9.34 -11.70 11.56
CA ARG A 250 8.38 -10.86 10.84
C ARG A 250 8.80 -10.60 9.40
N CYS A 251 10.07 -10.25 9.16
CA CYS A 251 10.57 -10.03 7.79
C CYS A 251 10.40 -11.27 6.92
N MET A 252 10.77 -12.45 7.44
CA MET A 252 10.62 -13.71 6.71
C MET A 252 9.15 -14.03 6.41
N LEU A 253 8.26 -13.88 7.40
CA LEU A 253 6.83 -14.13 7.22
C LEU A 253 6.21 -13.17 6.20
N THR A 254 6.53 -11.88 6.26
CA THR A 254 6.02 -10.89 5.29
C THR A 254 6.56 -11.16 3.89
N ILE A 255 7.84 -11.56 3.71
CA ILE A 255 8.38 -11.93 2.40
C ILE A 255 7.63 -13.16 1.85
N ILE A 256 7.45 -14.21 2.66
CA ILE A 256 6.72 -15.42 2.26
C ILE A 256 5.28 -15.07 1.87
N SER A 257 4.61 -14.24 2.67
CA SER A 257 3.26 -13.75 2.40
C SER A 257 3.20 -13.01 1.06
N LYS A 258 4.13 -12.08 0.82
CA LYS A 258 4.18 -11.26 -0.41
C LYS A 258 4.47 -12.07 -1.67
N GLU A 259 5.42 -12.99 -1.62
CA GLU A 259 5.78 -13.83 -2.77
C GLU A 259 4.70 -14.89 -3.08
N LEU A 260 4.22 -15.62 -2.06
CA LEU A 260 3.31 -16.75 -2.27
C LEU A 260 1.85 -16.36 -2.49
N ILE A 261 1.42 -15.19 -2.01
CA ILE A 261 0.00 -14.80 -2.06
C ILE A 261 -0.17 -13.59 -2.97
N TYR A 262 0.53 -12.49 -2.68
CA TYR A 262 0.25 -11.22 -3.36
C TYR A 262 0.81 -11.18 -4.77
N LEU A 263 2.09 -11.52 -4.95
CA LEU A 263 2.73 -11.48 -6.27
C LEU A 263 2.24 -12.61 -7.18
N ASP A 264 1.85 -13.75 -6.59
CA ASP A 264 1.26 -14.88 -7.32
C ASP A 264 -0.15 -14.55 -7.82
N ALA A 265 -1.01 -14.01 -6.96
CA ALA A 265 -2.35 -13.55 -7.34
C ALA A 265 -2.34 -12.37 -8.34
N LEU A 266 -1.24 -11.63 -8.43
CA LEU A 266 -1.04 -10.56 -9.43
C LEU A 266 -0.42 -11.09 -10.74
N ARG A 267 0.08 -12.32 -10.78
CA ARG A 267 0.73 -12.93 -11.96
C ARG A 267 -0.25 -13.83 -12.72
N GLU A 268 -1.07 -14.59 -12.01
CA GLU A 268 -2.14 -15.37 -12.60
C GLU A 268 -3.41 -14.52 -12.63
N GLU A 269 -3.94 -14.19 -13.80
CA GLU A 269 -5.24 -13.51 -13.99
C GLU A 269 -6.45 -14.31 -13.43
N SER A 270 -6.21 -15.35 -12.63
CA SER A 270 -7.23 -16.20 -12.04
C SER A 270 -7.52 -15.83 -10.59
N TYR A 271 -8.75 -15.41 -10.34
CA TYR A 271 -9.35 -15.25 -9.01
C TYR A 271 -9.28 -16.52 -8.12
N HIS A 272 -8.95 -17.68 -8.69
CA HIS A 272 -8.96 -18.98 -8.02
C HIS A 272 -7.76 -19.23 -7.09
N THR A 273 -6.67 -18.47 -7.18
CA THR A 273 -5.46 -18.73 -6.38
C THR A 273 -5.65 -18.32 -4.90
N MET A 274 -6.45 -17.28 -4.63
CA MET A 274 -6.78 -16.85 -3.26
C MET A 274 -7.81 -17.77 -2.57
N GLU A 275 -8.72 -18.37 -3.34
CA GLU A 275 -9.70 -19.33 -2.82
C GLU A 275 -9.06 -20.71 -2.56
N ASN A 276 -8.18 -21.17 -3.45
CA ASN A 276 -7.46 -22.44 -3.30
C ASN A 276 -6.46 -22.46 -2.13
N ASN A 277 -5.84 -21.32 -1.80
CA ASN A 277 -4.85 -21.21 -0.70
C ASN A 277 -5.42 -20.62 0.61
N GLY A 278 -6.75 -20.61 0.80
CA GLY A 278 -7.40 -19.91 1.89
C GLY A 278 -6.91 -20.29 3.31
N VAL A 279 -6.51 -21.53 3.56
CA VAL A 279 -5.96 -21.94 4.88
C VAL A 279 -4.54 -21.40 5.09
N VAL A 280 -3.66 -21.58 4.10
CA VAL A 280 -2.26 -21.13 4.16
C VAL A 280 -2.21 -19.61 4.32
N CYS A 281 -3.05 -18.90 3.57
CA CYS A 281 -3.14 -17.46 3.63
C CYS A 281 -3.58 -16.95 5.01
N ARG A 282 -4.61 -17.55 5.62
CA ARG A 282 -5.05 -17.21 7.00
C ARG A 282 -3.99 -17.50 8.04
N ALA A 283 -3.30 -18.64 7.94
CA ALA A 283 -2.22 -19.01 8.84
C ALA A 283 -1.05 -18.02 8.75
N LEU A 284 -0.63 -17.64 7.54
CA LEU A 284 0.42 -16.66 7.32
C LEU A 284 0.02 -15.28 7.86
N THR A 285 -1.20 -14.80 7.59
CA THR A 285 -1.69 -13.52 8.14
C THR A 285 -1.70 -13.53 9.67
N PHE A 286 -2.14 -14.63 10.30
CA PHE A 286 -2.10 -14.77 11.76
C PHE A 286 -0.67 -14.73 12.31
N LEU A 287 0.25 -15.47 11.70
CA LEU A 287 1.65 -15.52 12.11
C LEU A 287 2.33 -14.16 11.94
N GLU A 288 2.10 -13.50 10.81
CA GLU A 288 2.62 -12.15 10.52
C GLU A 288 2.11 -11.15 11.57
N SER A 289 0.80 -11.13 11.82
CA SER A 289 0.18 -10.22 12.79
C SER A 289 0.68 -10.49 14.23
N SER A 290 0.87 -11.76 14.59
CA SER A 290 1.45 -12.17 15.86
C SER A 290 2.92 -11.75 15.98
N ALA A 291 3.70 -11.87 14.91
CA ALA A 291 5.10 -11.44 14.87
C ALA A 291 5.22 -9.92 15.03
N VAL A 292 4.36 -9.14 14.34
CA VAL A 292 4.28 -7.68 14.53
C VAL A 292 3.97 -7.34 15.98
N ASN A 293 2.95 -7.94 16.58
CA ASN A 293 2.62 -7.70 17.99
C ASN A 293 3.79 -8.09 18.92
N GLY A 294 4.51 -9.18 18.60
CA GLY A 294 5.69 -9.61 19.35
C GLY A 294 6.82 -8.58 19.31
N ILE A 295 7.01 -7.89 18.17
CA ILE A 295 7.97 -6.78 18.07
C ILE A 295 7.57 -5.64 19.01
N TYR A 296 6.29 -5.22 19.01
CA TYR A 296 5.81 -4.18 19.94
C TYR A 296 6.00 -4.58 21.40
N GLY A 297 5.70 -5.84 21.75
CA GLY A 297 5.96 -6.37 23.09
C GLY A 297 7.44 -6.34 23.47
N CYS A 298 8.34 -6.68 22.55
CA CYS A 298 9.79 -6.59 22.76
C CYS A 298 10.25 -5.13 22.91
N MET A 299 9.74 -4.20 22.10
CA MET A 299 10.04 -2.77 22.24
C MET A 299 9.62 -2.23 23.62
N LEU A 300 8.44 -2.62 24.10
CA LEU A 300 7.97 -2.22 25.43
C LEU A 300 8.83 -2.79 26.56
N LEU A 301 9.26 -4.05 26.44
CA LEU A 301 10.20 -4.65 27.38
C LEU A 301 11.53 -3.87 27.41
N ASP A 302 12.07 -3.54 26.23
CA ASP A 302 13.29 -2.75 26.07
C ASP A 302 13.15 -1.37 26.74
N ALA A 303 12.06 -0.67 26.44
CA ALA A 303 11.72 0.63 27.01
C ALA A 303 11.60 0.59 28.54
N PHE A 304 10.87 -0.39 29.07
CA PHE A 304 10.67 -0.56 30.51
C PHE A 304 11.97 -0.89 31.23
N TYR A 305 12.78 -1.79 30.67
CA TYR A 305 14.09 -2.14 31.25
C TYR A 305 15.01 -0.92 31.29
N LEU A 306 15.08 -0.14 30.21
CA LEU A 306 15.90 1.07 30.15
C LEU A 306 15.41 2.13 31.15
N HIS A 307 14.09 2.35 31.23
CA HIS A 307 13.49 3.25 32.20
C HIS A 307 13.85 2.86 33.64
N LYS A 308 13.72 1.57 33.98
CA LYS A 308 14.10 1.05 35.30
C LYS A 308 15.56 1.33 35.63
N VAL A 309 16.49 1.06 34.70
CA VAL A 309 17.93 1.25 34.93
C VAL A 309 18.31 2.73 35.05
N ILE A 310 17.71 3.62 34.26
CA ILE A 310 18.13 5.04 34.21
C ILE A 310 17.42 5.89 35.28
N VAL A 311 16.09 5.75 35.38
CA VAL A 311 15.22 6.61 36.19
C VAL A 311 14.97 6.00 37.57
N ARG A 312 14.69 4.69 37.62
CA ARG A 312 14.29 3.99 38.86
C ARG A 312 15.37 3.03 39.35
N ALA A 313 16.64 3.44 39.29
CA ALA A 313 17.78 2.58 39.62
C ALA A 313 17.73 2.00 41.04
N PHE A 314 17.12 2.73 42.00
CA PHE A 314 16.99 2.31 43.41
C PHE A 314 15.65 1.61 43.71
N ALA A 315 14.77 1.42 42.72
CA ALA A 315 13.51 0.72 42.95
C ALA A 315 13.74 -0.79 43.13
N LYS A 316 12.83 -1.45 43.86
CA LYS A 316 12.88 -2.88 44.14
C LYS A 316 13.08 -3.69 42.86
N GLU A 317 13.90 -4.75 42.94
CA GLU A 317 14.15 -5.64 41.82
C GLU A 317 12.86 -6.30 41.32
N VAL A 318 12.32 -5.78 40.23
CA VAL A 318 11.23 -6.43 39.52
C VAL A 318 11.75 -7.67 38.81
N LYS A 319 11.07 -8.81 39.00
CA LYS A 319 11.37 -10.08 38.33
C LYS A 319 11.07 -9.97 36.84
N MET A 320 12.08 -9.65 36.03
CA MET A 320 11.92 -9.43 34.58
C MET A 320 11.27 -10.62 33.85
N LYS A 321 11.48 -11.86 34.32
CA LYS A 321 10.82 -13.06 33.79
C LYS A 321 9.29 -12.97 33.86
N TYR A 322 8.73 -12.42 34.93
CA TYR A 322 7.28 -12.29 35.08
C TYR A 322 6.70 -11.30 34.07
N ILE A 323 7.31 -10.12 33.92
CA ILE A 323 6.89 -9.12 32.93
C ILE A 323 6.98 -9.69 31.51
N TYR A 324 8.07 -10.40 31.21
CA TYR A 324 8.26 -11.07 29.93
C TYR A 324 7.11 -12.05 29.64
N THR A 325 6.78 -12.95 30.57
CA THR A 325 5.68 -13.91 30.40
C THR A 325 4.33 -13.21 30.22
N VAL A 326 4.04 -12.16 31.00
CA VAL A 326 2.80 -11.39 30.89
C VAL A 326 2.68 -10.75 29.51
N LEU A 327 3.75 -10.14 29.00
CA LEU A 327 3.71 -9.47 27.69
C LEU A 327 3.59 -10.46 26.53
N VAL A 328 4.26 -11.62 26.61
CA VAL A 328 4.09 -12.69 25.61
C VAL A 328 2.65 -13.21 25.63
N ALA A 329 2.08 -13.45 26.81
CA ALA A 329 0.68 -13.87 26.94
C ALA A 329 -0.27 -12.83 26.34
N LEU A 330 -0.09 -11.55 26.69
CA LEU A 330 -0.89 -10.45 26.18
C LEU A 330 -0.84 -10.34 24.65
N THR A 331 0.37 -10.43 24.08
CA THR A 331 0.62 -10.42 22.63
C THR A 331 -0.19 -11.50 21.92
N PHE A 332 -0.17 -12.73 22.46
CA PHE A 332 -0.88 -13.86 21.88
C PHE A 332 -2.39 -13.73 22.06
N THR A 333 -2.87 -13.29 23.23
CA THR A 333 -4.30 -13.10 23.50
C THR A 333 -4.96 -12.18 22.47
N PHE A 334 -4.41 -11.00 22.21
CA PHE A 334 -4.96 -10.08 21.21
C PHE A 334 -4.94 -10.68 19.80
N SER A 335 -3.84 -11.34 19.43
CA SER A 335 -3.70 -11.99 18.12
C SER A 335 -4.74 -13.10 17.91
N THR A 336 -4.98 -13.93 18.94
CA THR A 336 -6.00 -14.99 18.91
C THR A 336 -7.42 -14.44 18.92
N ALA A 337 -7.69 -13.38 19.69
CA ALA A 337 -9.01 -12.75 19.73
C ALA A 337 -9.39 -12.20 18.36
N TRP A 338 -8.47 -11.47 17.71
CA TRP A 338 -8.66 -10.97 16.35
C TRP A 338 -8.87 -12.11 15.34
N ALA A 339 -8.02 -13.16 15.39
CA ALA A 339 -8.14 -14.31 14.50
C ALA A 339 -9.47 -15.05 14.67
N ALA A 340 -9.94 -15.21 15.91
CA ALA A 340 -11.23 -15.83 16.20
C ALA A 340 -12.40 -14.99 15.65
N SER A 341 -12.36 -13.66 15.82
CA SER A 341 -13.36 -12.76 15.25
C SER A 341 -13.36 -12.81 13.71
N MET A 342 -12.19 -12.79 13.08
CA MET A 342 -12.08 -12.90 11.62
C MET A 342 -12.57 -14.26 11.10
N ALA A 343 -12.27 -15.35 11.81
CA ALA A 343 -12.76 -16.69 11.46
C ALA A 343 -14.28 -16.79 11.50
N SER A 344 -14.93 -16.08 12.45
CA SER A 344 -16.39 -16.12 12.59
C SER A 344 -17.15 -15.39 11.49
N ILE A 345 -16.54 -14.39 10.85
CA ILE A 345 -17.18 -13.53 9.84
C ILE A 345 -16.75 -13.92 8.42
N ASN A 346 -15.46 -14.20 8.20
CA ASN A 346 -14.90 -14.51 6.90
C ASN A 346 -14.24 -15.90 6.91
N ALA A 347 -15.06 -16.94 6.84
CA ALA A 347 -14.61 -18.33 6.94
C ALA A 347 -13.97 -18.88 5.65
N LYS A 348 -14.28 -18.31 4.48
CA LYS A 348 -13.88 -18.83 3.16
C LYS A 348 -12.79 -18.01 2.46
N LEU A 349 -12.79 -16.68 2.65
CA LEU A 349 -11.85 -15.76 2.02
C LEU A 349 -10.60 -15.57 2.89
N CYS A 350 -9.48 -15.20 2.28
CA CYS A 350 -8.30 -14.83 3.05
C CYS A 350 -8.51 -13.50 3.80
N TRP A 351 -7.90 -13.36 4.98
CA TRP A 351 -7.99 -12.19 5.86
C TRP A 351 -7.13 -11.01 5.35
N LEU A 352 -7.32 -10.59 4.10
CA LEU A 352 -6.69 -9.40 3.52
C LEU A 352 -7.53 -8.13 3.67
N SER A 353 -8.85 -8.27 3.88
CA SER A 353 -9.76 -7.11 3.93
C SER A 353 -9.59 -6.30 5.21
N SER A 354 -9.38 -4.99 5.05
CA SER A 354 -9.39 -4.02 6.14
C SER A 354 -10.82 -3.82 6.66
N ASN A 355 -11.22 -4.67 7.60
CA ASN A 355 -12.51 -4.54 8.27
C ASN A 355 -12.35 -3.82 9.62
N ASN A 356 -13.44 -3.29 10.16
CA ASN A 356 -13.46 -2.66 11.49
C ASN A 356 -12.85 -3.52 12.62
N LEU A 357 -12.78 -4.84 12.44
CA LEU A 357 -12.15 -5.78 13.37
C LEU A 357 -10.64 -5.58 13.51
N GLN A 358 -9.98 -4.95 12.53
CA GLN A 358 -8.54 -4.66 12.58
C GLN A 358 -8.17 -3.78 13.79
N TRP A 359 -9.12 -2.98 14.30
CA TRP A 359 -8.96 -2.18 15.51
C TRP A 359 -8.57 -2.96 16.76
N ILE A 360 -8.90 -4.26 16.85
CA ILE A 360 -8.47 -5.10 17.99
C ILE A 360 -6.93 -5.15 18.07
N MET A 361 -6.28 -5.28 16.91
CA MET A 361 -4.83 -5.35 16.81
C MET A 361 -4.20 -3.97 16.86
N ASP A 362 -4.75 -3.03 16.11
CA ASP A 362 -4.21 -1.66 16.04
C ASP A 362 -4.37 -0.92 17.38
N GLY A 363 -5.47 -1.13 18.10
CA GLY A 363 -5.66 -0.60 19.45
C GLY A 363 -4.60 -1.09 20.43
N TYR A 364 -4.25 -2.37 20.39
CA TYR A 364 -3.15 -2.93 21.20
C TYR A 364 -1.81 -2.28 20.86
N ARG A 365 -1.50 -2.12 19.56
CA ARG A 365 -0.25 -1.51 19.09
C ARG A 365 -0.14 -0.04 19.49
N ILE A 366 -1.22 0.72 19.30
CA ILE A 366 -1.32 2.13 19.69
C ILE A 366 -1.14 2.30 21.20
N ALA A 367 -1.76 1.43 22.01
CA ALA A 367 -1.61 1.46 23.46
C ALA A 367 -0.15 1.24 23.90
N ILE A 368 0.55 0.26 23.30
CA ILE A 368 1.98 0.04 23.58
C ILE A 368 2.82 1.25 23.18
N LEU A 369 2.57 1.79 21.99
CA LEU A 369 3.31 2.93 21.45
C LEU A 369 3.13 4.19 22.31
N PHE A 370 1.91 4.40 22.84
CA PHE A 370 1.63 5.44 23.80
C PHE A 370 2.43 5.26 25.10
N ILE A 371 2.45 4.05 25.68
CA ILE A 371 3.23 3.75 26.89
C ILE A 371 4.73 3.98 26.63
N ASN A 372 5.26 3.51 25.50
CA ASN A 372 6.65 3.72 25.12
C ASN A 372 7.01 5.21 25.00
N THR A 373 6.11 6.02 24.45
CA THR A 373 6.29 7.47 24.32
C THR A 373 6.37 8.14 25.70
N VAL A 374 5.50 7.76 26.63
CA VAL A 374 5.53 8.28 28.02
C VAL A 374 6.83 7.87 28.72
N LEU A 375 7.25 6.61 28.60
CA LEU A 375 8.50 6.12 29.19
C LEU A 375 9.72 6.85 28.62
N LEU A 376 9.75 7.06 27.31
CA LEU A 376 10.82 7.81 26.65
C LEU A 376 10.86 9.26 27.12
N GLY A 377 9.72 9.94 27.22
CA GLY A 377 9.64 11.31 27.72
C GLY A 377 10.26 11.46 29.12
N ASP A 378 9.99 10.51 30.02
CA ASP A 378 10.56 10.51 31.37
C ASP A 378 12.07 10.20 31.37
N ILE A 379 12.53 9.27 30.53
CA ILE A 379 13.96 9.01 30.33
C ILE A 379 14.67 10.26 29.84
N ILE A 380 14.13 10.94 28.83
CA ILE A 380 14.69 12.17 28.27
C ILE A 380 14.75 13.25 29.35
N ARG A 381 13.68 13.45 30.12
CA ARG A 381 13.65 14.40 31.24
C ARG A 381 14.80 14.15 32.21
N VAL A 382 14.97 12.91 32.67
CA VAL A 382 16.02 12.56 33.62
C VAL A 382 17.41 12.68 33.01
N MET A 383 17.60 12.28 31.75
CA MET A 383 18.87 12.45 31.04
C MET A 383 19.26 13.93 30.94
N VAL A 384 18.34 14.79 30.51
CA VAL A 384 18.56 16.25 30.39
C VAL A 384 18.86 16.87 31.76
N LEU A 385 18.14 16.48 32.81
CA LEU A 385 18.37 16.98 34.18
C LEU A 385 19.76 16.59 34.71
N LYS A 386 20.23 15.36 34.44
CA LYS A 386 21.58 14.90 34.80
C LYS A 386 22.67 15.68 34.06
N ILE A 387 22.44 16.01 32.78
CA ILE A 387 23.37 16.76 31.95
C ILE A 387 23.47 18.23 32.41
N LYS A 388 22.34 18.87 32.73
CA LYS A 388 22.29 20.26 33.20
C LYS A 388 23.06 20.49 34.51
N HIS A 389 23.17 19.46 35.35
CA HIS A 389 23.86 19.55 36.64
C HIS A 389 25.36 19.17 36.60
N GLY A 390 25.93 18.78 35.45
CA GLY A 390 27.31 18.26 35.45
C GLY A 390 28.15 18.34 34.17
N THR A 391 27.71 19.00 33.08
CA THR A 391 28.40 18.85 31.78
C THR A 391 28.32 20.08 30.84
N THR A 392 29.35 20.27 30.00
CA THR A 392 29.52 21.36 29.01
C THR A 392 28.61 21.20 27.78
N THR A 393 28.45 22.25 26.95
CA THR A 393 27.61 22.28 25.73
C THR A 393 27.93 21.19 24.69
N GLU A 394 29.15 20.64 24.67
CA GLU A 394 29.48 19.51 23.79
C GLU A 394 28.86 18.19 24.26
N GLN A 395 28.75 18.00 25.58
CA GLN A 395 28.17 16.80 26.18
C GLN A 395 26.63 16.81 26.09
N THR A 396 25.99 17.99 26.09
CA THR A 396 24.54 18.12 25.81
C THR A 396 24.22 17.74 24.35
N MET A 397 25.02 18.21 23.39
CA MET A 397 24.88 17.87 21.96
C MET A 397 25.13 16.37 21.70
N ALA A 398 26.15 15.80 22.33
CA ALA A 398 26.43 14.36 22.25
C ALA A 398 25.26 13.52 22.80
N ALA A 399 24.65 13.95 23.91
CA ALA A 399 23.49 13.29 24.47
C ALA A 399 22.24 13.43 23.59
N PHE A 400 21.96 14.61 23.03
CA PHE A 400 20.85 14.79 22.08
C PHE A 400 20.99 13.89 20.86
N ARG A 401 22.22 13.78 20.31
CA ARG A 401 22.53 12.85 19.21
C ARG A 401 22.29 11.39 19.62
N ALA A 402 22.61 11.02 20.85
CA ALA A 402 22.29 9.70 21.40
C ALA A 402 20.76 9.48 21.51
N THR A 403 19.99 10.50 21.89
CA THR A 403 18.53 10.43 21.99
C THR A 403 17.84 10.23 20.63
N ILE A 404 18.37 10.83 19.55
CA ILE A 404 17.88 10.59 18.18
C ILE A 404 17.96 9.10 17.83
N PHE A 405 19.02 8.41 18.28
CA PHE A 405 19.18 6.98 18.08
C PHE A 405 18.24 6.11 18.93
N LEU A 406 17.62 6.67 19.98
CA LEU A 406 16.57 5.98 20.74
C LEU A 406 15.24 5.96 19.97
N ILE A 407 14.98 6.92 19.07
CA ILE A 407 13.68 7.02 18.36
C ILE A 407 13.30 5.73 17.61
N PRO A 408 14.20 5.05 16.85
CA PRO A 408 13.90 3.78 16.21
C PRO A 408 13.69 2.61 17.19
N LEU A 409 14.34 2.65 18.35
CA LEU A 409 14.24 1.61 19.38
C LEU A 409 12.88 1.63 20.07
N PHE A 410 12.32 2.81 20.31
CA PHE A 410 11.01 2.99 20.96
C PHE A 410 9.83 2.91 19.99
N GLY A 411 10.08 2.75 18.68
CA GLY A 411 9.05 2.65 17.66
C GLY A 411 8.36 3.96 17.32
N LEU A 412 8.91 5.11 17.73
CA LEU A 412 8.29 6.43 17.52
C LEU A 412 8.16 6.81 16.04
N HIS A 413 9.06 6.33 15.19
CA HIS A 413 8.97 6.50 13.74
C HIS A 413 7.64 5.94 13.18
N ILE A 414 7.06 4.94 13.86
CA ILE A 414 5.81 4.33 13.45
C ILE A 414 4.63 5.29 13.67
N ILE A 415 4.66 6.19 14.66
CA ILE A 415 3.62 7.23 14.82
C ILE A 415 3.59 8.14 13.59
N LEU A 416 4.77 8.51 13.09
CA LEU A 416 4.91 9.38 11.93
C LEU A 416 4.40 8.72 10.65
N THR A 417 4.47 7.38 10.57
CA THR A 417 4.02 6.58 9.42
C THR A 417 2.66 5.89 9.65
N ALA A 418 2.00 6.10 10.79
CA ALA A 418 0.75 5.41 11.14
C ALA A 418 -0.48 6.09 10.55
N ASN A 419 -0.48 7.43 10.53
CA ASN A 419 -1.53 8.18 9.86
C ASN A 419 -1.12 8.38 8.40
N LYS A 420 -2.02 8.04 7.47
CA LYS A 420 -1.93 8.47 6.07
C LYS A 420 -2.10 10.00 6.08
N ILE A 421 -1.00 10.72 6.27
CA ILE A 421 -0.96 12.20 6.30
C ILE A 421 -1.15 12.78 4.88
N VAL A 422 -1.22 11.91 3.86
CA VAL A 422 -1.43 12.30 2.48
C VAL A 422 -2.91 12.59 2.24
N TYR A 423 -3.27 13.88 2.23
CA TYR A 423 -4.58 14.38 1.79
C TYR A 423 -4.70 14.46 0.27
N ASP A 424 -3.56 14.43 -0.43
CA ASP A 424 -3.52 14.44 -1.89
C ASP A 424 -3.82 13.03 -2.44
N LYS A 425 -4.83 12.92 -3.31
CA LYS A 425 -5.17 11.66 -3.98
C LYS A 425 -4.24 11.34 -5.16
N SER A 426 -3.16 12.09 -5.38
CA SER A 426 -2.19 11.78 -6.43
C SER A 426 -1.44 10.46 -6.18
N CYS A 427 -1.21 9.69 -7.24
CA CYS A 427 -0.51 8.41 -7.13
C CYS A 427 0.94 8.56 -6.70
N THR A 428 1.57 9.68 -7.04
CA THR A 428 2.93 9.99 -6.61
C THR A 428 3.01 10.19 -5.10
N ALA A 429 2.06 10.90 -4.50
CA ALA A 429 2.07 11.15 -3.07
C ALA A 429 1.81 9.85 -2.27
N GLU A 430 0.90 8.99 -2.73
CA GLU A 430 0.71 7.66 -2.14
C GLU A 430 1.95 6.77 -2.28
N ASP A 431 2.60 6.75 -3.45
CA ASP A 431 3.80 5.96 -3.68
C ASP A 431 4.94 6.40 -2.76
N VAL A 432 5.17 7.71 -2.64
CA VAL A 432 6.17 8.24 -1.72
C VAL A 432 5.87 7.82 -0.29
N TYR A 433 4.61 7.90 0.14
CA TYR A 433 4.21 7.47 1.48
C TYR A 433 4.48 5.97 1.72
N GLU A 434 4.06 5.10 0.80
CA GLU A 434 4.29 3.65 0.92
C GLU A 434 5.78 3.31 0.91
N TYR A 435 6.58 3.93 0.04
CA TYR A 435 8.03 3.72 0.00
C TYR A 435 8.73 4.20 1.27
N VAL A 436 8.35 5.37 1.81
CA VAL A 436 8.88 5.86 3.08
C VAL A 436 8.50 4.90 4.21
N ARG A 437 7.25 4.45 4.26
CA ARG A 437 6.76 3.49 5.26
C ARG A 437 7.55 2.17 5.22
N TYR A 438 7.70 1.55 4.05
CA TYR A 438 8.47 0.30 3.89
C TYR A 438 9.96 0.48 4.18
N THR A 439 10.51 1.67 3.89
CA THR A 439 11.90 1.99 4.22
C THR A 439 12.08 2.11 5.72
N MET A 440 11.20 2.83 6.41
CA MET A 440 11.24 3.00 7.87
C MET A 440 11.11 1.66 8.60
N GLU A 441 10.22 0.79 8.11
CA GLU A 441 10.04 -0.58 8.63
C GLU A 441 11.33 -1.41 8.50
N GLY A 442 11.99 -1.38 7.34
CA GLY A 442 13.28 -2.06 7.13
C GLY A 442 14.42 -1.46 7.96
N LEU A 443 14.47 -0.13 8.08
CA LEU A 443 15.52 0.59 8.81
C LEU A 443 15.53 0.26 10.30
N GLN A 444 14.39 -0.07 10.91
CA GLN A 444 14.33 -0.37 12.34
C GLN A 444 15.31 -1.47 12.75
N GLY A 445 15.30 -2.62 12.07
CA GLY A 445 16.21 -3.73 12.37
C GLY A 445 17.67 -3.39 12.06
N ILE A 446 17.90 -2.71 10.93
CA ILE A 446 19.24 -2.27 10.50
C ILE A 446 19.86 -1.36 11.57
N VAL A 447 19.16 -0.33 12.00
CA VAL A 447 19.65 0.62 13.01
C VAL A 447 19.93 -0.08 14.34
N VAL A 448 19.02 -0.96 14.80
CA VAL A 448 19.22 -1.72 16.05
C VAL A 448 20.46 -2.62 15.96
N SER A 449 20.65 -3.32 14.84
CA SER A 449 21.84 -4.18 14.64
C SER A 449 23.14 -3.38 14.61
N ILE A 450 23.17 -2.24 13.91
CA ILE A 450 24.36 -1.38 13.83
C ILE A 450 24.73 -0.84 15.20
N ILE A 451 23.77 -0.30 15.95
CA ILE A 451 24.06 0.38 17.22
C ILE A 451 24.44 -0.62 18.31
N PHE A 452 23.65 -1.68 18.49
CA PHE A 452 23.81 -2.57 19.65
C PHE A 452 24.76 -3.73 19.39
N CYS A 453 25.00 -4.09 18.13
CA CYS A 453 25.94 -5.15 17.75
C CYS A 453 27.22 -4.57 17.14
N TYR A 454 27.15 -3.97 15.94
CA TYR A 454 28.35 -3.68 15.15
C TYR A 454 29.19 -2.50 15.66
N ALA A 455 28.55 -1.45 16.15
CA ALA A 455 29.20 -0.27 16.73
C ALA A 455 29.48 -0.41 18.23
N ASN A 456 29.00 -1.49 18.85
CA ASN A 456 29.12 -1.67 20.29
C ASN A 456 30.54 -2.14 20.66
N LYS A 457 31.27 -1.29 21.41
CA LYS A 457 32.65 -1.54 21.84
C LYS A 457 32.81 -2.82 22.66
N GLU A 458 31.79 -3.23 23.42
CA GLU A 458 31.85 -4.49 24.15
C GLU A 458 31.88 -5.68 23.19
N VAL A 459 31.02 -5.67 22.17
CA VAL A 459 30.93 -6.72 21.14
C VAL A 459 32.20 -6.74 20.30
N GLN A 460 32.69 -5.59 19.85
CA GLN A 460 33.96 -5.46 19.13
C GLN A 460 35.13 -6.01 19.95
N GLY A 461 35.13 -5.77 21.27
CA GLY A 461 36.13 -6.31 22.19
C GLY A 461 36.10 -7.84 22.25
N GLU A 462 34.93 -8.45 22.36
CA GLU A 462 34.79 -9.91 22.36
C GLU A 462 35.20 -10.55 21.03
N ILE A 463 34.84 -9.94 19.89
CA ILE A 463 35.27 -10.40 18.56
C ILE A 463 36.80 -10.31 18.43
N LYS A 464 37.40 -9.21 18.86
CA LYS A 464 38.86 -9.03 18.86
C LYS A 464 39.57 -10.06 19.76
N ASN A 465 38.99 -10.38 20.91
CA ASN A 465 39.51 -11.41 21.81
C ASN A 465 39.43 -12.81 21.18
N MET A 466 38.33 -13.13 20.50
CA MET A 466 38.19 -14.38 19.75
C MET A 466 39.21 -14.48 18.62
N TYR A 467 39.36 -13.41 17.82
CA TYR A 467 40.35 -13.34 16.76
C TYR A 467 41.77 -13.57 17.30
N ARG A 468 42.13 -12.92 18.41
CA ARG A 468 43.43 -13.14 19.08
C ARG A 468 43.63 -14.61 19.50
N LYS A 469 42.62 -15.22 20.13
CA LYS A 469 42.69 -16.64 20.54
C LYS A 469 42.83 -17.57 19.33
N LEU A 470 42.12 -17.29 18.24
CA LEU A 470 42.21 -18.04 16.99
C LEU A 470 43.60 -17.92 16.36
N CYS A 471 44.18 -16.72 16.30
CA CYS A 471 45.54 -16.51 15.82
C CYS A 471 46.57 -17.30 16.64
N ILE A 472 46.47 -17.27 17.98
CA ILE A 472 47.37 -18.04 18.86
C ILE A 472 47.23 -19.55 18.60
N TYR A 473 45.99 -20.05 18.49
CA TYR A 473 45.73 -21.46 18.23
C TYR A 473 46.26 -21.93 16.86
N LEU A 474 46.04 -21.14 15.81
CA LEU A 474 46.55 -21.45 14.47
C LEU A 474 48.07 -21.43 14.42
N ASN A 475 48.71 -20.48 15.12
CA ASN A 475 50.16 -20.42 15.21
C ASN A 475 50.72 -21.66 15.94
N GLN A 476 50.09 -22.07 17.05
CA GLN A 476 50.51 -23.27 17.80
C GLN A 476 50.31 -24.59 17.04
N ARG A 477 49.28 -24.67 16.18
CA ARG A 477 48.91 -25.93 15.52
C ARG A 477 49.50 -26.10 14.12
N PHE A 478 49.70 -25.01 13.39
CA PHE A 478 50.09 -25.04 11.97
C PHE A 478 51.31 -24.19 11.63
N ASP A 479 51.96 -23.57 12.63
CA ASP A 479 53.08 -22.61 12.46
C ASP A 479 52.78 -21.50 11.44
N TRP A 480 51.49 -21.18 11.28
CA TRP A 480 51.00 -20.16 10.36
C TRP A 480 51.05 -18.78 11.04
N HIS A 481 52.05 -17.98 10.66
CA HIS A 481 52.20 -16.59 11.10
C HIS A 481 51.23 -15.66 10.34
N LEU A 482 49.95 -15.66 10.74
CA LEU A 482 48.97 -14.66 10.30
C LEU A 482 49.24 -13.32 11.00
N GLY A 483 50.11 -12.51 10.41
CA GLY A 483 50.31 -11.09 10.73
C GLY A 483 51.33 -10.82 11.85
N GLU A 484 52.57 -10.56 11.47
CA GLU A 484 53.56 -9.85 12.30
C GLU A 484 53.04 -8.44 12.59
N ASN A 485 52.45 -8.23 13.78
CA ASN A 485 52.41 -6.96 14.54
C ASN A 485 51.37 -7.04 15.67
N TYR A 486 51.46 -8.06 16.54
CA TYR A 486 50.66 -8.06 17.78
C TYR A 486 51.55 -8.04 19.02
N ASP A 487 51.62 -6.84 19.57
CA ASP A 487 52.31 -6.45 20.78
C ASP A 487 52.00 -7.40 21.95
N LYS A 488 53.02 -8.12 22.41
CA LYS A 488 53.01 -8.97 23.60
C LYS A 488 52.92 -8.10 24.86
N ARG A 489 51.78 -7.45 25.15
CA ARG A 489 51.54 -6.84 26.47
C ARG A 489 50.11 -7.02 26.97
N ARG A 490 49.87 -8.18 27.58
CA ARG A 490 49.15 -8.27 28.85
C ARG A 490 49.63 -9.52 29.58
N ALA A 491 50.69 -9.35 30.37
CA ALA A 491 51.05 -10.33 31.38
C ALA A 491 49.91 -10.34 32.42
N THR A 492 49.14 -11.42 32.47
CA THR A 492 48.32 -11.73 33.63
C THR A 492 49.25 -12.18 34.76
N THR A 493 49.14 -11.54 35.91
CA THR A 493 49.96 -11.68 37.12
C THR A 493 49.80 -13.03 37.84
N ALA A 494 49.75 -14.14 37.11
CA ALA A 494 49.55 -15.48 37.66
C ALA A 494 50.39 -16.49 36.89
N THR A 495 51.72 -16.34 36.93
CA THR A 495 52.71 -17.41 36.69
C THR A 495 54.10 -16.86 37.01
N PHE A 496 54.31 -16.51 38.29
CA PHE A 496 55.65 -16.59 38.87
C PHE A 496 55.67 -17.91 39.65
N VAL A 497 56.05 -18.99 38.96
CA VAL A 497 56.63 -20.16 39.64
C VAL A 497 58.13 -19.94 39.54
N GLN A 498 58.71 -19.68 40.70
CA GLN A 498 60.13 -19.47 40.91
C GLN A 498 60.73 -20.86 41.15
N ASP A 499 61.28 -21.48 40.11
CA ASP A 499 62.04 -22.71 40.27
C ASP A 499 63.49 -22.37 40.65
N ASN A 500 63.79 -22.60 41.92
CA ASN A 500 65.13 -22.73 42.49
C ASN A 500 65.72 -24.12 42.19
N TYR A 501 67.06 -24.20 42.18
CA TYR A 501 67.96 -25.37 42.08
C TYR A 501 68.15 -25.93 40.64
N ASN A 502 69.36 -26.06 40.07
CA ASN A 502 70.74 -26.13 40.57
C ASN A 502 71.71 -25.32 39.68
#